data_AF-A0A7T0G2Z3-F1
#
_entry.id   AF-A0A7T0G2Z3-F1
#
_cell.length_a   1.000
_cell.length_b   1.000
_cell.length_c   1.000
_cell.angle_alpha   90.00
_cell.angle_beta   90.00
_cell.angle_gamma   90.00
#
_symmetry.space_group_name_H-M   'P 1'
#
loop_
_entity.id
_entity.type
_entity.pdbx_description
1 polymer ?
#
loop_
_entity_poly.entity_id
_entity_poly.type
_entity_poly.pdbx_seq_one_letter_code
_entity_poly.pdbx_strand_id
1 'polypeptide(L)'
;MAAKASVFRHFILIGLFLLAGAAPQASLAHGQPDLFSAVNISGDFPEMGAEVARARAVSINWELMTPPGTSSDAMDDVTLNLFDDTSILCALDSVYENLSGSVTWRGHVPGDSKSLISMVAKDSVAIGHIETSQGSYRIKYDGANHWVEELRADGFSGDGEPIHITASSGDAAPSTAKDDGTIIDVLVVYTPEARADAGGTTAMENAIDLAESLANTSLSNSGIVPRLRVVAKSELSYNENGASFSTILSDAQAGNISNLHTLRNQFGADLVAVLIQGDNSLCGLAYLQSNVSSSFASFGYSVTDHDCISNHTFTHEIGHNLGARHDRANDNTDNSPFTFNHGYIDTSNNFRTIMGTQTGCSTCTRIQYWSNPDATYNGAVLGVAEGNASAADNRKTLNQTAANTAAFRDSVISTEFFNDAGPDAKVISPYWQASDSSYSFIAVSHPSLDSMNSVIGVKVHAVLRDGSAYGAAAEFTVSAGQTQQVFITGSNNSSVNATQISSGAFVIGTSDGSGQVLVHPIATNPKSLLGSSGVSGRGFPDVTLLSIWGAIVIPETGGNNGFAMEFIGDTHDSVRGINTSQP
;
A
#
# COMPACT_ATOMS: atom_id res chain seq x y z
N MET A 1 -47.44 64.70 50.91
CA MET A 1 -48.38 63.58 51.07
C MET A 1 -48.70 63.03 49.70
N ALA A 2 -48.64 61.70 49.57
CA ALA A 2 -49.22 60.84 48.53
C ALA A 2 -48.81 61.05 47.05
N ALA A 3 -48.22 59.98 46.52
CA ALA A 3 -47.91 59.73 45.12
C ALA A 3 -49.15 59.37 44.29
N LYS A 4 -49.08 59.58 42.95
CA LYS A 4 -49.18 58.50 41.93
C LYS A 4 -49.03 58.99 40.47
N ALA A 5 -48.18 58.23 39.74
CA ALA A 5 -48.16 57.89 38.30
C ALA A 5 -48.02 59.02 37.25
N SER A 6 -46.88 59.19 36.56
CA SER A 6 -46.12 58.32 35.61
C SER A 6 -46.71 58.26 34.20
N VAL A 7 -46.06 58.94 33.25
CA VAL A 7 -45.80 58.46 31.87
C VAL A 7 -44.47 59.09 31.41
N PHE A 8 -43.42 58.30 31.25
CA PHE A 8 -42.13 58.73 30.68
C PHE A 8 -41.85 57.93 29.41
N ARG A 9 -41.73 58.64 28.27
CA ARG A 9 -41.31 58.11 26.97
C ARG A 9 -39.83 57.70 27.05
N HIS A 10 -39.52 56.46 26.73
CA HIS A 10 -38.15 55.98 26.56
C HIS A 10 -37.81 55.82 25.08
N PHE A 11 -36.63 56.33 24.72
CA PHE A 11 -35.96 56.12 23.45
C PHE A 11 -35.48 54.67 23.31
N ILE A 12 -35.42 54.27 22.05
CA ILE A 12 -35.12 52.96 21.48
C ILE A 12 -33.65 52.58 21.72
N LEU A 13 -33.41 51.36 22.23
CA LEU A 13 -32.21 50.58 21.93
C LEU A 13 -32.66 49.23 21.36
N ILE A 14 -32.36 49.02 20.08
CA ILE A 14 -32.59 47.75 19.37
C ILE A 14 -31.48 46.80 19.80
N GLY A 15 -31.83 45.82 20.64
CA GLY A 15 -30.99 44.65 20.89
C GLY A 15 -31.11 43.69 19.71
N LEU A 16 -30.08 43.63 18.87
CA LEU A 16 -29.94 42.60 17.84
C LEU A 16 -29.55 41.29 18.54
N PHE A 17 -30.54 40.49 18.94
CA PHE A 17 -30.31 39.09 19.27
C PHE A 17 -30.04 38.34 17.96
N LEU A 18 -28.76 38.11 17.65
CA LEU A 18 -28.37 37.06 16.72
C LEU A 18 -28.76 35.72 17.36
N LEU A 19 -29.93 35.21 16.98
CA LEU A 19 -30.22 33.79 17.01
C LEU A 19 -29.21 33.13 16.05
N ALA A 20 -28.08 32.70 16.59
CA ALA A 20 -27.30 31.64 15.96
C ALA A 20 -28.19 30.40 15.98
N GLY A 21 -28.97 30.21 14.91
CA GLY A 21 -29.56 28.93 14.61
C GLY A 21 -28.40 27.96 14.46
N ALA A 22 -28.26 27.06 15.44
CA ALA A 22 -27.37 25.92 15.35
C ALA A 22 -27.62 25.28 13.99
N ALA A 23 -26.56 25.16 13.18
CA ALA A 23 -26.58 24.18 12.11
C ALA A 23 -26.97 22.85 12.76
N PRO A 24 -27.94 22.12 12.21
CA PRO A 24 -28.31 20.83 12.78
C PRO A 24 -27.04 19.98 12.79
N GLN A 25 -26.60 19.58 13.99
CA GLN A 25 -25.78 18.39 14.11
C GLN A 25 -26.58 17.31 13.40
N ALA A 26 -26.03 16.76 12.32
CA ALA A 26 -26.60 15.58 11.70
C ALA A 26 -26.74 14.54 12.82
N SER A 27 -27.98 14.22 13.18
CA SER A 27 -28.25 13.07 14.02
C SER A 27 -27.70 11.87 13.25
N LEU A 28 -26.74 11.15 13.84
CA LEU A 28 -26.29 9.86 13.33
C LEU A 28 -27.53 9.02 13.02
N ALA A 29 -27.65 8.58 11.77
CA ALA A 29 -28.72 7.69 11.37
C ALA A 29 -28.60 6.40 12.21
N HIS A 30 -29.68 6.08 12.92
CA HIS A 30 -29.84 4.87 13.70
C HIS A 30 -29.98 3.66 12.74
N GLY A 31 -28.86 3.16 12.20
CA GLY A 31 -28.89 2.08 11.21
C GLY A 31 -27.57 1.46 10.77
N GLN A 32 -26.41 2.09 10.99
CA GLN A 32 -25.13 1.51 10.58
C GLN A 32 -24.59 0.51 11.62
N PRO A 33 -23.99 -0.62 11.19
CA PRO A 33 -23.49 -1.64 12.09
C PRO A 33 -22.21 -1.19 12.82
N ASP A 34 -22.09 -1.57 14.09
CA ASP A 34 -20.89 -1.39 14.90
C ASP A 34 -19.81 -2.39 14.48
N LEU A 35 -18.58 -1.91 14.31
CA LEU A 35 -17.43 -2.76 14.01
C LEU A 35 -16.97 -3.57 15.22
N PHE A 36 -16.97 -2.96 16.40
CA PHE A 36 -16.41 -3.56 17.60
C PHE A 36 -17.49 -4.00 18.57
N SER A 37 -17.28 -5.14 19.21
CA SER A 37 -18.04 -5.56 20.38
C SER A 37 -17.11 -5.72 21.58
N ALA A 38 -17.50 -5.18 22.73
CA ALA A 38 -16.66 -5.18 23.93
C ALA A 38 -16.35 -6.62 24.39
N VAL A 39 -15.08 -6.86 24.74
CA VAL A 39 -14.63 -8.12 25.34
C VAL A 39 -14.28 -7.87 26.80
N ASN A 40 -14.87 -8.65 27.70
CA ASN A 40 -14.52 -8.60 29.11
C ASN A 40 -13.26 -9.45 29.34
N ILE A 41 -12.13 -8.79 29.60
CA ILE A 41 -10.90 -9.48 29.98
C ILE A 41 -10.95 -9.80 31.46
N SER A 42 -10.79 -11.09 31.80
CA SER A 42 -10.60 -11.55 33.17
C SER A 42 -9.11 -11.72 33.45
N GLY A 43 -8.54 -10.90 34.34
CA GLY A 43 -7.11 -10.97 34.70
C GLY A 43 -6.46 -9.60 34.77
N ASP A 44 -5.14 -9.58 34.84
CA ASP A 44 -4.36 -8.35 34.76
C ASP A 44 -4.37 -7.83 33.31
N PHE A 45 -4.53 -6.52 33.16
CA PHE A 45 -4.38 -5.86 31.86
C PHE A 45 -2.92 -5.95 31.42
N PRO A 46 -2.66 -6.14 30.11
CA PRO A 46 -1.30 -6.10 29.60
C PRO A 46 -0.65 -4.75 29.93
N GLU A 47 0.68 -4.77 30.13
CA GLU A 47 1.46 -3.55 30.26
C GLU A 47 1.34 -2.77 28.94
N MET A 48 0.88 -1.52 29.03
CA MET A 48 0.69 -0.67 27.86
C MET A 48 1.89 0.25 27.68
N GLY A 49 2.27 0.49 26.42
CA GLY A 49 3.30 1.46 26.06
C GLY A 49 2.97 2.88 26.54
N ALA A 50 3.99 3.71 26.72
CA ALA A 50 3.83 5.08 27.20
C ALA A 50 3.00 5.97 26.25
N GLU A 51 2.90 5.59 24.98
CA GLU A 51 2.07 6.19 23.95
C GLU A 51 0.56 5.92 24.12
N VAL A 52 0.16 4.94 24.94
CA VAL A 52 -1.24 4.54 25.08
C VAL A 52 -1.92 5.34 26.21
N ALA A 53 -2.87 6.21 25.86
CA ALA A 53 -3.68 6.96 26.83
C ALA A 53 -4.70 6.08 27.55
N ARG A 54 -5.39 5.23 26.78
CA ARG A 54 -6.38 4.26 27.25
C ARG A 54 -6.56 3.17 26.20
N ALA A 55 -6.95 1.98 26.65
CA ALA A 55 -7.21 0.85 25.78
C ALA A 55 -8.48 0.11 26.22
N ARG A 56 -9.09 -0.61 25.28
CA ARG A 56 -10.11 -1.61 25.57
C ARG A 56 -9.99 -2.81 24.65
N ALA A 57 -10.24 -4.00 25.20
CA ALA A 57 -10.30 -5.22 24.42
C ALA A 57 -11.63 -5.31 23.64
N VAL A 58 -11.54 -5.76 22.40
CA VAL A 58 -12.67 -5.85 21.48
C VAL A 58 -12.65 -7.16 20.71
N SER A 59 -13.83 -7.53 20.23
CA SER A 59 -14.02 -8.49 19.14
C SER A 59 -14.46 -7.71 17.90
N ILE A 60 -14.10 -8.22 16.73
CA ILE A 60 -14.34 -7.56 15.45
C ILE A 60 -15.49 -8.24 14.74
N ASN A 61 -16.39 -7.44 14.18
CA ASN A 61 -17.40 -7.92 13.25
C ASN A 61 -16.79 -8.15 11.87
N TRP A 62 -16.31 -9.37 11.62
CA TRP A 62 -15.61 -9.75 10.39
C TRP A 62 -16.46 -9.66 9.12
N GLU A 63 -17.80 -9.73 9.24
CA GLU A 63 -18.69 -9.57 8.10
C GLU A 63 -18.54 -8.17 7.47
N LEU A 64 -18.25 -7.14 8.29
CA LEU A 64 -18.03 -5.76 7.84
C LEU A 64 -16.63 -5.53 7.25
N MET A 65 -15.70 -6.45 7.47
CA MET A 65 -14.33 -6.36 6.94
C MET A 65 -14.11 -7.23 5.69
N THR A 66 -15.17 -7.87 5.19
CA THR A 66 -15.10 -8.68 3.98
C THR A 66 -15.22 -7.77 2.75
N PRO A 67 -14.37 -7.90 1.71
CA PRO A 67 -14.57 -7.16 0.48
C PRO A 67 -15.98 -7.43 -0.07
N PRO A 68 -16.71 -6.42 -0.55
CA PRO A 68 -18.02 -6.61 -1.11
C PRO A 68 -17.88 -7.57 -2.30
N GLY A 69 -18.86 -8.46 -2.44
CA GLY A 69 -18.97 -9.29 -3.64
C GLY A 69 -19.07 -8.44 -4.91
N THR A 70 -19.04 -9.09 -6.07
CA THR A 70 -19.19 -8.42 -7.38
C THR A 70 -20.57 -7.77 -7.62
N SER A 71 -21.45 -7.76 -6.62
CA SER A 71 -22.68 -6.96 -6.64
C SER A 71 -22.35 -5.49 -6.45
N SER A 72 -23.09 -4.62 -7.12
CA SER A 72 -23.04 -3.16 -7.00
C SER A 72 -23.55 -2.65 -5.64
N ASP A 73 -23.34 -3.41 -4.57
CA ASP A 73 -23.71 -3.01 -3.22
C ASP A 73 -22.74 -1.88 -2.83
N ALA A 74 -23.30 -0.73 -2.50
CA ALA A 74 -22.52 0.37 -1.97
C ALA A 74 -21.74 -0.14 -0.75
N MET A 75 -20.49 0.30 -0.60
CA MET A 75 -19.76 0.05 0.64
C MET A 75 -20.48 0.83 1.73
N ASP A 76 -21.24 0.14 2.58
CA ASP A 76 -22.03 0.77 3.63
C ASP A 76 -21.09 1.40 4.67
N ASP A 77 -21.39 2.63 5.09
CA ASP A 77 -20.65 3.30 6.17
C ASP A 77 -20.66 2.43 7.44
N VAL A 78 -19.53 2.37 8.14
CA VAL A 78 -19.38 1.55 9.34
C VAL A 78 -19.19 2.43 10.57
N THR A 79 -19.80 2.04 11.69
CA THR A 79 -19.57 2.72 12.98
C THR A 79 -18.33 2.14 13.66
N LEU A 80 -17.31 2.96 13.81
CA LEU A 80 -16.15 2.70 14.67
C LEU A 80 -16.49 3.17 16.09
N ASN A 81 -17.15 2.31 16.84
CA ASN A 81 -17.46 2.51 18.25
C ASN A 81 -16.20 2.27 19.10
N LEU A 82 -15.25 3.22 19.08
CA LEU A 82 -13.92 3.08 19.68
C LEU A 82 -13.94 2.96 21.20
N PHE A 83 -14.73 3.80 21.88
CA PHE A 83 -14.94 3.79 23.33
C PHE A 83 -16.40 4.18 23.65
N ASP A 84 -16.82 4.01 24.90
CA ASP A 84 -18.19 4.32 25.34
C ASP A 84 -18.58 5.80 25.10
N ASP A 85 -17.58 6.70 25.11
CA ASP A 85 -17.71 8.13 24.86
C ASP A 85 -17.23 8.56 23.46
N THR A 86 -16.71 7.63 22.65
CA THR A 86 -16.03 7.93 21.40
C THR A 86 -16.50 6.98 20.30
N SER A 87 -17.35 7.48 19.41
CA SER A 87 -17.86 6.72 18.26
C SER A 87 -17.76 7.56 16.99
N ILE A 88 -17.28 6.93 15.92
CA ILE A 88 -16.89 7.59 14.68
C ILE A 88 -17.58 6.89 13.51
N LEU A 89 -18.26 7.64 12.65
CA LEU A 89 -18.78 7.11 11.39
C LEU A 89 -17.63 7.08 10.36
N CYS A 90 -17.32 5.90 9.85
CA CYS A 90 -16.36 5.70 8.78
C CYS A 90 -17.09 5.49 7.46
N ALA A 91 -16.91 6.43 6.53
CA ALA A 91 -17.24 6.24 5.13
C ALA A 91 -16.09 5.47 4.44
N LEU A 92 -16.45 4.36 3.81
CA LEU A 92 -15.51 3.49 3.11
C LEU A 92 -15.07 4.12 1.78
N ASP A 93 -13.77 4.32 1.61
CA ASP A 93 -13.19 4.85 0.37
C ASP A 93 -12.77 3.73 -0.58
N SER A 94 -12.14 2.69 -0.05
CA SER A 94 -11.64 1.57 -0.84
C SER A 94 -11.43 0.32 0.02
N VAL A 95 -11.71 -0.84 -0.54
CA VAL A 95 -11.28 -2.14 0.00
C VAL A 95 -10.56 -2.90 -1.09
N TYR A 96 -9.37 -3.40 -0.79
CA TYR A 96 -8.56 -4.14 -1.77
C TYR A 96 -7.74 -5.23 -1.09
N GLU A 97 -7.44 -6.28 -1.85
CA GLU A 97 -6.56 -7.37 -1.42
C GLU A 97 -5.09 -6.97 -1.69
N ASN A 98 -4.23 -7.17 -0.71
CA ASN A 98 -2.79 -6.95 -0.83
C ASN A 98 -2.12 -8.19 -1.44
N LEU A 99 -0.87 -8.06 -1.89
CA LEU A 99 -0.09 -9.19 -2.44
C LEU A 99 0.07 -10.36 -1.46
N SER A 100 -0.02 -10.08 -0.17
CA SER A 100 0.04 -11.06 0.93
C SER A 100 -1.24 -11.88 1.12
N GLY A 101 -2.32 -11.55 0.39
CA GLY A 101 -3.66 -12.10 0.60
C GLY A 101 -4.41 -11.52 1.80
N SER A 102 -3.87 -10.50 2.47
CA SER A 102 -4.61 -9.71 3.45
C SER A 102 -5.54 -8.71 2.74
N VAL A 103 -6.54 -8.20 3.44
CA VAL A 103 -7.46 -7.18 2.92
C VAL A 103 -7.19 -5.86 3.63
N THR A 104 -6.96 -4.80 2.86
CA THR A 104 -6.89 -3.43 3.37
C THR A 104 -8.20 -2.70 3.12
N TRP A 105 -8.79 -2.19 4.20
CA TRP A 105 -9.85 -1.18 4.18
C TRP A 105 -9.22 0.20 4.39
N ARG A 106 -9.55 1.14 3.50
CA ARG A 106 -9.40 2.58 3.77
C ARG A 106 -10.72 3.32 3.80
N GLY A 107 -10.82 4.29 4.69
CA GLY A 107 -11.96 5.18 4.80
C GLY A 107 -11.61 6.50 5.44
N HIS A 108 -12.64 7.32 5.59
CA HIS A 108 -12.57 8.63 6.21
C HIS A 108 -13.82 8.89 7.05
N VAL A 109 -13.76 9.93 7.87
CA VAL A 109 -14.89 10.46 8.63
C VAL A 109 -15.51 11.59 7.81
N PRO A 110 -16.79 11.49 7.41
CA PRO A 110 -17.45 12.52 6.62
C PRO A 110 -17.35 13.91 7.28
N GLY A 111 -16.86 14.90 6.52
CA GLY A 111 -16.69 16.27 6.99
C GLY A 111 -15.44 16.51 7.84
N ASP A 112 -14.65 15.48 8.13
CA ASP A 112 -13.34 15.64 8.75
C ASP A 112 -12.24 15.43 7.70
N SER A 113 -11.77 16.55 7.12
CA SER A 113 -10.65 16.54 6.18
C SER A 113 -9.33 16.04 6.76
N LYS A 114 -9.24 15.88 8.10
CA LYS A 114 -8.08 15.30 8.78
C LYS A 114 -8.11 13.79 8.83
N SER A 115 -9.26 13.20 8.57
CA SER A 115 -9.48 11.82 8.95
C SER A 115 -8.87 10.84 7.96
N LEU A 116 -8.23 9.82 8.51
CA LEU A 116 -7.80 8.67 7.77
C LEU A 116 -7.99 7.43 8.62
N ILE A 117 -8.66 6.45 8.05
CA ILE A 117 -8.87 5.14 8.64
C ILE A 117 -8.24 4.14 7.69
N SER A 118 -7.28 3.36 8.18
CA SER A 118 -6.70 2.24 7.44
C SER A 118 -6.67 1.02 8.35
N MET A 119 -7.26 -0.08 7.90
CA MET A 119 -7.24 -1.35 8.61
C MET A 119 -6.87 -2.49 7.68
N VAL A 120 -6.03 -3.40 8.17
CA VAL A 120 -5.60 -4.59 7.44
C VAL A 120 -6.06 -5.82 8.21
N ALA A 121 -6.68 -6.76 7.51
CA ALA A 121 -7.16 -8.01 8.09
C ALA A 121 -6.71 -9.24 7.30
N LYS A 122 -6.32 -10.29 8.03
CA LYS A 122 -6.02 -11.63 7.51
C LYS A 122 -6.14 -12.66 8.65
N ASP A 123 -6.63 -13.86 8.37
CA ASP A 123 -6.71 -14.98 9.33
C ASP A 123 -7.33 -14.60 10.70
N SER A 124 -8.40 -13.79 10.70
CA SER A 124 -9.04 -13.26 11.92
C SER A 124 -8.13 -12.40 12.81
N VAL A 125 -7.08 -11.81 12.24
CA VAL A 125 -6.23 -10.80 12.88
C VAL A 125 -6.38 -9.49 12.11
N ALA A 126 -6.74 -8.41 12.81
CA ALA A 126 -6.79 -7.08 12.24
C ALA A 126 -5.80 -6.16 12.95
N ILE A 127 -5.11 -5.34 12.16
CA ILE A 127 -4.24 -4.25 12.62
C ILE A 127 -4.71 -2.98 11.93
N GLY A 128 -4.76 -1.86 12.64
CA GLY A 128 -5.36 -0.65 12.09
C GLY A 128 -4.83 0.63 12.70
N HIS A 129 -4.98 1.71 11.95
CA HIS A 129 -4.66 3.06 12.36
C HIS A 129 -5.81 3.99 11.97
N ILE A 130 -6.20 4.84 12.92
CA ILE A 130 -7.29 5.79 12.78
C ILE A 130 -6.77 7.15 13.25
N GLU A 131 -6.70 8.09 12.34
CA GLU A 131 -6.37 9.48 12.63
C GLU A 131 -7.61 10.33 12.37
N THR A 132 -7.96 11.21 13.31
CA THR A 132 -9.09 12.15 13.16
C THR A 132 -8.78 13.47 13.84
N SER A 133 -9.67 14.46 13.67
CA SER A 133 -9.66 15.69 14.45
C SER A 133 -9.84 15.50 15.96
N GLN A 134 -10.36 14.35 16.40
CA GLN A 134 -10.65 14.05 17.80
C GLN A 134 -9.49 13.32 18.50
N GLY A 135 -8.63 12.65 17.74
CA GLY A 135 -7.53 11.87 18.29
C GLY A 135 -6.95 10.88 17.28
N SER A 136 -5.90 10.19 17.72
CA SER A 136 -5.28 9.08 17.00
C SER A 136 -5.52 7.79 17.78
N TYR A 137 -5.82 6.71 17.06
CA TYR A 137 -6.12 5.41 17.63
C TYR A 137 -5.44 4.32 16.81
N ARG A 138 -5.09 3.21 17.47
CA ARG A 138 -4.66 1.98 16.78
C ARG A 138 -5.50 0.78 17.18
N ILE A 139 -5.63 -0.14 16.23
CA ILE A 139 -6.12 -1.49 16.47
C ILE A 139 -4.90 -2.41 16.51
N LYS A 140 -4.63 -3.00 17.67
CA LYS A 140 -3.51 -3.92 17.91
C LYS A 140 -4.03 -5.32 18.22
N TYR A 141 -3.21 -6.34 17.97
CA TYR A 141 -3.44 -7.72 18.40
C TYR A 141 -2.29 -8.15 19.31
N ASP A 142 -2.60 -8.82 20.43
CA ASP A 142 -1.58 -9.24 21.41
C ASP A 142 -1.25 -10.75 21.36
N GLY A 143 -1.75 -11.46 20.35
CA GLY A 143 -1.67 -12.92 20.26
C GLY A 143 -2.93 -13.64 20.73
N ALA A 144 -3.85 -12.95 21.42
CA ALA A 144 -5.11 -13.51 21.91
C ALA A 144 -6.33 -12.60 21.67
N ASN A 145 -6.19 -11.28 21.85
CA ASN A 145 -7.27 -10.30 21.80
C ASN A 145 -6.91 -9.14 20.87
N HIS A 146 -7.94 -8.53 20.27
CA HIS A 146 -7.82 -7.23 19.63
C HIS A 146 -8.03 -6.12 20.65
N TRP A 147 -7.28 -5.04 20.50
CA TRP A 147 -7.31 -3.88 21.36
C TRP A 147 -7.56 -2.62 20.53
N VAL A 148 -8.51 -1.80 20.96
CA VAL A 148 -8.62 -0.41 20.53
C VAL A 148 -7.83 0.42 21.53
N GLU A 149 -6.86 1.17 21.04
CA GLU A 149 -5.99 2.01 21.86
C GLU A 149 -6.06 3.46 21.39
N GLU A 150 -6.21 4.41 22.32
CA GLU A 150 -6.05 5.83 22.05
C GLU A 150 -4.59 6.24 22.28
N LEU A 151 -4.02 6.94 21.31
CA LEU A 151 -2.60 7.25 21.25
C LEU A 151 -2.31 8.71 21.62
N ARG A 152 -1.16 8.91 22.27
CA ARG A 152 -0.61 10.23 22.60
C ARG A 152 0.68 10.48 21.83
N ALA A 153 0.75 11.62 21.14
CA ALA A 153 1.94 12.02 20.40
C ALA A 153 3.20 12.16 21.28
N ASP A 154 3.02 12.53 22.56
CA ASP A 154 4.11 12.74 23.52
C ASP A 154 4.59 11.48 24.24
N GLY A 155 3.92 10.34 24.03
CA GLY A 155 4.31 9.06 24.63
C GLY A 155 5.20 8.19 23.73
N PHE A 156 5.30 8.50 22.44
CA PHE A 156 6.25 7.83 21.54
C PHE A 156 7.69 8.31 21.78
N SER A 157 8.65 7.39 21.72
CA SER A 157 10.07 7.73 21.62
C SER A 157 10.37 8.58 20.38
N GLY A 158 11.46 9.34 20.44
CA GLY A 158 11.91 10.16 19.31
C GLY A 158 12.47 9.30 18.18
N ASP A 159 12.44 9.81 16.95
CA ASP A 159 13.22 9.23 15.85
C ASP A 159 14.70 9.65 16.02
N GLY A 160 15.62 8.78 15.61
CA GLY A 160 17.06 9.06 15.69
C GLY A 160 17.51 10.08 14.66
N GLU A 161 18.58 10.83 14.94
CA GLU A 161 19.20 11.66 13.89
C GLU A 161 19.77 10.73 12.79
N PRO A 162 19.36 10.90 11.52
CA PRO A 162 19.74 9.96 10.48
C PRO A 162 21.24 9.99 10.22
N ILE A 163 21.79 8.85 9.80
CA ILE A 163 23.23 8.73 9.55
C ILE A 163 23.55 9.27 8.16
N HIS A 164 24.29 10.38 8.09
CA HIS A 164 24.69 10.99 6.83
C HIS A 164 25.73 10.13 6.08
N ILE A 165 25.45 9.81 4.83
CA ILE A 165 26.40 9.09 3.97
C ILE A 165 27.11 10.06 3.03
N THR A 166 28.40 10.26 3.31
CA THR A 166 29.30 10.91 2.35
C THR A 166 29.85 9.84 1.39
N ALA A 167 29.11 9.53 0.32
CA ALA A 167 29.57 8.57 -0.66
C ALA A 167 30.92 9.01 -1.25
N SER A 168 31.93 8.13 -1.22
CA SER A 168 33.22 8.40 -1.83
C SER A 168 33.12 8.25 -3.36
N SER A 169 33.70 9.17 -4.12
CA SER A 169 33.68 9.18 -5.59
C SER A 169 34.45 8.02 -6.26
N GLY A 170 34.74 6.94 -5.53
CA GLY A 170 35.48 5.76 -5.98
C GLY A 170 34.68 4.46 -5.97
N ASP A 171 33.48 4.42 -5.39
CA ASP A 171 32.63 3.23 -5.45
C ASP A 171 31.98 3.16 -6.84
N ALA A 172 32.18 2.04 -7.53
CA ALA A 172 31.51 1.80 -8.80
C ALA A 172 30.01 1.81 -8.54
N ALA A 173 29.32 2.81 -9.07
CA ALA A 173 27.87 2.84 -9.10
C ALA A 173 27.37 1.51 -9.70
N PRO A 174 26.45 0.79 -9.02
CA PRO A 174 25.79 -0.33 -9.65
C PRO A 174 25.16 0.14 -10.97
N SER A 175 25.10 -0.74 -11.98
CA SER A 175 24.41 -0.44 -13.23
C SER A 175 22.99 0.00 -12.90
N THR A 176 22.62 1.22 -13.28
CA THR A 176 21.28 1.75 -13.03
C THR A 176 20.27 0.87 -13.75
N ALA A 177 19.31 0.34 -12.99
CA ALA A 177 18.16 -0.34 -13.54
C ALA A 177 17.34 0.60 -14.42
N LYS A 178 16.64 0.05 -15.42
CA LYS A 178 15.71 0.84 -16.24
C LYS A 178 14.36 0.91 -15.52
N ASP A 179 14.19 1.95 -14.73
CA ASP A 179 12.96 2.23 -13.98
C ASP A 179 12.39 3.62 -14.34
N ASP A 180 11.07 3.79 -14.29
CA ASP A 180 10.39 5.07 -14.58
C ASP A 180 10.20 5.96 -13.32
N GLY A 181 10.61 5.46 -12.15
CA GLY A 181 10.54 6.15 -10.87
C GLY A 181 9.15 6.21 -10.26
N THR A 182 8.18 5.49 -10.82
CA THR A 182 6.79 5.49 -10.32
C THR A 182 6.59 4.55 -9.14
N ILE A 183 7.41 3.50 -9.02
CA ILE A 183 7.37 2.51 -7.94
C ILE A 183 8.75 2.43 -7.29
N ILE A 184 8.78 2.38 -5.97
CA ILE A 184 9.98 2.06 -5.19
C ILE A 184 9.73 0.72 -4.52
N ASP A 185 10.54 -0.27 -4.87
CA ASP A 185 10.40 -1.62 -4.36
C ASP A 185 11.07 -1.74 -2.98
N VAL A 186 10.28 -2.14 -1.96
CA VAL A 186 10.74 -2.21 -0.57
C VAL A 186 10.66 -3.66 -0.09
N LEU A 187 11.80 -4.21 0.33
CA LEU A 187 11.83 -5.43 1.12
C LEU A 187 11.62 -5.05 2.59
N VAL A 188 10.58 -5.58 3.21
CA VAL A 188 10.36 -5.38 4.64
C VAL A 188 10.69 -6.67 5.37
N VAL A 189 11.61 -6.60 6.32
CA VAL A 189 12.03 -7.74 7.13
C VAL A 189 11.80 -7.44 8.60
N TYR A 190 11.64 -8.48 9.42
CA TYR A 190 11.38 -8.30 10.85
C TYR A 190 12.09 -9.34 11.69
N THR A 191 12.38 -9.02 12.94
CA THR A 191 13.04 -9.95 13.87
C THR A 191 12.03 -10.89 14.56
N PRO A 192 12.49 -12.02 15.11
CA PRO A 192 11.65 -12.90 15.90
C PRO A 192 11.05 -12.22 17.13
N GLU A 193 11.78 -11.28 17.75
CA GLU A 193 11.33 -10.47 18.87
C GLU A 193 10.17 -9.55 18.46
N ALA A 194 10.30 -8.83 17.34
CA ALA A 194 9.23 -8.01 16.79
C ALA A 194 7.98 -8.84 16.48
N ARG A 195 8.15 -10.02 15.87
CA ARG A 195 7.03 -10.94 15.59
C ARG A 195 6.31 -11.36 16.88
N ALA A 196 7.08 -11.73 17.90
CA ALA A 196 6.52 -12.17 19.17
C ALA A 196 5.74 -11.03 19.86
N ASP A 197 6.30 -9.82 19.86
CA ASP A 197 5.68 -8.64 20.46
C ASP A 197 4.41 -8.18 19.70
N ALA A 198 4.42 -8.27 18.37
CA ALA A 198 3.24 -7.98 17.55
C ALA A 198 2.09 -9.00 17.72
N GLY A 199 2.29 -10.10 18.45
CA GLY A 199 1.26 -11.14 18.63
C GLY A 199 1.27 -12.25 17.58
N GLY A 200 2.34 -12.38 16.79
CA GLY A 200 2.57 -13.48 15.84
C GLY A 200 2.78 -13.04 14.39
N THR A 201 3.02 -14.01 13.50
CA THR A 201 3.36 -13.78 12.09
C THR A 201 2.30 -12.97 11.35
N THR A 202 1.02 -13.39 11.44
CA THR A 202 -0.08 -12.71 10.75
C THR A 202 -0.21 -11.25 11.21
N ALA A 203 -0.06 -10.97 12.51
CA ALA A 203 -0.15 -9.62 13.04
C ALA A 203 1.01 -8.75 12.52
N MET A 204 2.24 -9.26 12.55
CA MET A 204 3.40 -8.56 12.00
C MET A 204 3.26 -8.30 10.50
N GLU A 205 2.86 -9.30 9.70
CA GLU A 205 2.68 -9.13 8.26
C GLU A 205 1.53 -8.14 7.92
N ASN A 206 0.46 -8.13 8.70
CA ASN A 206 -0.61 -7.14 8.56
C ASN A 206 -0.15 -5.73 8.97
N ALA A 207 0.72 -5.60 9.97
CA ALA A 207 1.34 -4.33 10.33
C ALA A 207 2.23 -3.79 9.20
N ILE A 208 2.93 -4.67 8.46
CA ILE A 208 3.71 -4.28 7.27
C ILE A 208 2.80 -3.75 6.15
N ASP A 209 1.68 -4.43 5.86
CA ASP A 209 0.70 -3.95 4.87
C ASP A 209 0.07 -2.62 5.30
N LEU A 210 -0.16 -2.45 6.61
CA LEU A 210 -0.63 -1.18 7.16
C LEU A 210 0.41 -0.08 6.94
N ALA A 211 1.69 -0.34 7.20
CA ALA A 211 2.78 0.61 6.97
C ALA A 211 2.87 1.05 5.49
N GLU A 212 2.70 0.12 4.55
CA GLU A 212 2.62 0.41 3.12
C GLU A 212 1.41 1.30 2.79
N SER A 213 0.22 0.97 3.31
CA SER A 213 -1.01 1.74 3.12
C SER A 213 -0.87 3.18 3.63
N LEU A 214 -0.34 3.35 4.85
CA LEU A 214 -0.12 4.67 5.47
C LEU A 214 0.92 5.48 4.69
N ALA A 215 2.04 4.85 4.31
CA ALA A 215 3.08 5.50 3.52
C ALA A 215 2.52 6.00 2.18
N ASN A 216 1.88 5.12 1.41
CA ASN A 216 1.30 5.47 0.11
C ASN A 216 0.20 6.52 0.20
N THR A 217 -0.59 6.50 1.27
CA THR A 217 -1.59 7.54 1.49
C THR A 217 -0.94 8.89 1.78
N SER A 218 0.10 8.94 2.62
CA SER A 218 0.83 10.19 2.87
C SER A 218 1.45 10.79 1.60
N LEU A 219 2.02 9.94 0.73
CA LEU A 219 2.58 10.34 -0.57
C LEU A 219 1.50 10.92 -1.46
N SER A 220 0.35 10.24 -1.57
CA SER A 220 -0.80 10.69 -2.36
C SER A 220 -1.37 12.01 -1.87
N ASN A 221 -1.60 12.14 -0.56
CA ASN A 221 -2.10 13.35 0.08
C ASN A 221 -1.22 14.58 -0.20
N SER A 222 0.07 14.35 -0.44
CA SER A 222 1.07 15.41 -0.58
C SER A 222 1.41 15.75 -2.04
N GLY A 223 0.76 15.10 -3.02
CA GLY A 223 1.08 15.29 -4.45
C GLY A 223 2.46 14.73 -4.82
N ILE A 224 2.90 13.67 -4.14
CA ILE A 224 4.13 12.93 -4.46
C ILE A 224 3.74 11.78 -5.39
N VAL A 225 4.45 11.65 -6.51
CA VAL A 225 4.15 10.70 -7.59
C VAL A 225 4.52 9.26 -7.26
N PRO A 226 5.74 8.93 -6.79
CA PRO A 226 6.11 7.53 -6.53
C PRO A 226 5.19 6.87 -5.51
N ARG A 227 5.03 5.55 -5.61
CA ARG A 227 4.41 4.70 -4.60
C ARG A 227 5.42 3.66 -4.11
N LEU A 228 5.33 3.32 -2.84
CA LEU A 228 6.05 2.19 -2.29
C LEU A 228 5.30 0.90 -2.65
N ARG A 229 6.06 -0.14 -2.98
CA ARG A 229 5.54 -1.49 -3.14
C ARG A 229 6.32 -2.44 -2.25
N VAL A 230 5.65 -3.07 -1.29
CA VAL A 230 6.28 -4.14 -0.50
C VAL A 230 6.42 -5.38 -1.37
N VAL A 231 7.64 -5.68 -1.80
CA VAL A 231 7.93 -6.77 -2.75
C VAL A 231 8.07 -8.13 -2.06
N ALA A 232 8.43 -8.13 -0.79
CA ALA A 232 8.49 -9.31 0.04
C ALA A 232 8.47 -8.93 1.53
N LYS A 233 8.03 -9.91 2.33
CA LYS A 233 8.06 -9.88 3.79
C LYS A 233 8.80 -11.11 4.28
N SER A 234 9.69 -10.96 5.25
CA SER A 234 10.40 -12.12 5.81
C SER A 234 10.84 -11.89 7.24
N GLU A 235 10.65 -12.92 8.07
CA GLU A 235 11.34 -13.01 9.36
C GLU A 235 12.84 -13.23 9.13
N LEU A 236 13.67 -12.56 9.92
CA LEU A 236 15.11 -12.71 9.95
C LEU A 236 15.52 -13.75 10.99
N SER A 237 16.63 -14.45 10.72
CA SER A 237 17.36 -15.16 11.76
C SER A 237 18.36 -14.20 12.44
N TYR A 238 17.84 -13.17 13.09
CA TYR A 238 18.64 -12.14 13.78
C TYR A 238 18.06 -11.91 15.18
N ASN A 239 18.92 -11.94 16.20
CA ASN A 239 18.53 -11.65 17.58
C ASN A 239 18.90 -10.21 17.90
N GLU A 240 17.91 -9.36 18.12
CA GLU A 240 18.11 -7.94 18.42
C GLU A 240 18.39 -7.63 19.89
N ASN A 241 18.26 -8.61 20.79
CA ASN A 241 18.41 -8.36 22.23
C ASN A 241 19.78 -7.78 22.58
N GLY A 242 19.78 -6.58 23.15
CA GLY A 242 20.98 -5.83 23.53
C GLY A 242 21.69 -5.12 22.38
N ALA A 243 21.16 -5.19 21.16
CA ALA A 243 21.61 -4.38 20.03
C ALA A 243 20.88 -3.03 20.00
N SER A 244 21.62 -1.94 19.80
CA SER A 244 21.02 -0.63 19.53
C SER A 244 20.54 -0.54 18.09
N PHE A 245 19.62 0.40 17.79
CA PHE A 245 19.19 0.73 16.41
C PHE A 245 20.37 0.92 15.46
N SER A 246 21.42 1.63 15.89
CA SER A 246 22.62 1.86 15.07
C SER A 246 23.36 0.56 14.73
N THR A 247 23.42 -0.39 15.68
CA THR A 247 24.06 -1.69 15.47
C THR A 247 23.26 -2.49 14.45
N ILE A 248 21.93 -2.59 14.63
CA ILE A 248 21.04 -3.34 13.73
C ILE A 248 21.08 -2.76 12.31
N LEU A 249 21.02 -1.42 12.19
CA LEU A 249 21.11 -0.72 10.90
C LEU A 249 22.45 -1.01 10.22
N SER A 250 23.56 -0.96 10.97
CA SER A 250 24.89 -1.25 10.44
C SER A 250 25.07 -2.73 10.07
N ASP A 251 24.48 -3.66 10.82
CA ASP A 251 24.53 -5.09 10.52
C ASP A 251 23.73 -5.44 9.26
N ALA A 252 22.55 -4.83 9.10
CA ALA A 252 21.73 -4.96 7.91
C ALA A 252 22.50 -4.45 6.67
N GLN A 253 23.13 -3.29 6.80
CA GLN A 253 23.91 -2.66 5.73
C GLN A 253 25.17 -3.46 5.37
N ALA A 254 25.95 -3.90 6.37
CA ALA A 254 27.21 -4.59 6.18
C ALA A 254 27.07 -6.06 5.73
N GLY A 255 25.85 -6.61 5.76
CA GLY A 255 25.58 -8.00 5.41
C GLY A 255 25.87 -8.98 6.56
N ASN A 256 25.84 -8.50 7.80
CA ASN A 256 25.99 -9.33 9.00
C ASN A 256 24.67 -10.04 9.37
N ILE A 257 23.55 -9.63 8.77
CA ILE A 257 22.27 -10.34 8.87
C ILE A 257 22.20 -11.41 7.78
N SER A 258 22.13 -12.67 8.21
CA SER A 258 22.07 -13.82 7.30
C SER A 258 20.92 -13.70 6.28
N ASN A 259 21.20 -14.02 5.02
CA ASN A 259 20.28 -13.99 3.88
C ASN A 259 19.65 -12.64 3.50
N LEU A 260 19.83 -11.56 4.27
CA LEU A 260 19.15 -10.28 4.00
C LEU A 260 19.49 -9.71 2.61
N HIS A 261 20.77 -9.64 2.27
CA HIS A 261 21.19 -9.14 0.95
C HIS A 261 20.75 -10.07 -0.18
N THR A 262 20.72 -11.38 0.07
CA THR A 262 20.20 -12.38 -0.88
C THR A 262 18.72 -12.11 -1.17
N LEU A 263 17.89 -11.92 -0.14
CA LEU A 263 16.47 -11.58 -0.29
C LEU A 263 16.29 -10.26 -1.04
N ARG A 264 17.06 -9.22 -0.67
CA ARG A 264 17.01 -7.92 -1.35
C ARG A 264 17.30 -8.05 -2.84
N ASN A 265 18.28 -8.87 -3.21
CA ASN A 265 18.61 -9.15 -4.62
C ASN A 265 17.52 -9.99 -5.30
N GLN A 266 17.03 -11.03 -4.62
CA GLN A 266 16.03 -11.97 -5.14
C GLN A 266 14.73 -11.27 -5.54
N PHE A 267 14.27 -10.33 -4.72
CA PHE A 267 13.02 -9.62 -4.94
C PHE A 267 13.20 -8.25 -5.62
N GLY A 268 14.43 -7.90 -6.03
CA GLY A 268 14.70 -6.63 -6.71
C GLY A 268 14.41 -5.40 -5.88
N ALA A 269 14.58 -5.46 -4.55
CA ALA A 269 14.20 -4.36 -3.67
C ALA A 269 15.21 -3.19 -3.72
N ASP A 270 14.71 -2.00 -4.01
CA ASP A 270 15.44 -0.73 -3.97
C ASP A 270 15.83 -0.37 -2.53
N LEU A 271 14.91 -0.53 -1.59
CA LEU A 271 15.11 -0.22 -0.17
C LEU A 271 14.83 -1.45 0.71
N VAL A 272 15.43 -1.46 1.90
CA VAL A 272 15.18 -2.46 2.93
C VAL A 272 14.77 -1.76 4.22
N ALA A 273 13.62 -2.13 4.77
CA ALA A 273 13.18 -1.69 6.08
C ALA A 273 13.18 -2.87 7.05
N VAL A 274 13.86 -2.71 8.19
CA VAL A 274 13.91 -3.71 9.27
C VAL A 274 12.96 -3.29 10.39
N LEU A 275 11.96 -4.12 10.69
CA LEU A 275 11.09 -3.94 11.85
C LEU A 275 11.63 -4.71 13.06
N ILE A 276 11.70 -4.03 14.19
CA ILE A 276 12.22 -4.56 15.46
C ILE A 276 11.20 -4.36 16.59
N GLN A 277 11.35 -5.07 17.71
CA GLN A 277 10.71 -4.67 18.97
C GLN A 277 11.44 -3.46 19.53
N GLY A 278 12.76 -3.45 19.43
CA GLY A 278 13.59 -2.34 19.89
C GLY A 278 13.75 -2.28 21.41
N ASP A 279 14.49 -1.28 21.86
CA ASP A 279 14.88 -1.08 23.26
C ASP A 279 14.18 0.15 23.90
N ASN A 280 13.12 0.65 23.24
CA ASN A 280 12.41 1.89 23.56
C ASN A 280 13.27 3.16 23.50
N SER A 281 14.53 3.10 23.05
CA SER A 281 15.40 4.29 23.00
C SER A 281 15.03 5.25 21.87
N LEU A 282 14.51 4.71 20.76
CA LEU A 282 14.11 5.42 19.54
C LEU A 282 12.88 4.72 18.94
N CYS A 283 12.16 5.43 18.07
CA CYS A 283 11.18 4.81 17.19
C CYS A 283 11.78 4.33 15.86
N GLY A 284 12.89 4.93 15.41
CA GLY A 284 13.46 4.65 14.10
C GLY A 284 14.85 5.24 13.89
N LEU A 285 15.55 4.69 12.89
CA LEU A 285 16.84 5.18 12.41
C LEU A 285 17.09 4.73 10.97
N ALA A 286 17.59 5.64 10.14
CA ALA A 286 17.94 5.35 8.74
C ALA A 286 19.25 6.01 8.31
N TYR A 287 19.78 5.53 7.20
CA TYR A 287 20.78 6.28 6.43
C TYR A 287 20.12 7.39 5.61
N LEU A 288 20.76 8.55 5.57
CA LEU A 288 20.32 9.71 4.80
C LEU A 288 21.04 9.78 3.44
N GLN A 289 20.25 9.86 2.37
CA GLN A 289 20.74 10.18 1.03
C GLN A 289 21.07 11.68 0.93
N SER A 290 22.19 12.10 1.51
CA SER A 290 22.64 13.51 1.50
C SER A 290 23.13 13.98 0.12
N ASN A 291 23.41 13.06 -0.81
CA ASN A 291 23.71 13.34 -2.22
C ASN A 291 22.96 12.32 -3.08
N VAL A 292 22.19 12.79 -4.06
CA VAL A 292 21.39 11.94 -4.96
C VAL A 292 22.33 11.20 -5.91
N SER A 293 22.55 9.91 -5.64
CA SER A 293 23.50 9.09 -6.38
C SER A 293 23.17 7.61 -6.23
N SER A 294 23.31 6.85 -7.32
CA SER A 294 23.18 5.38 -7.28
C SER A 294 24.18 4.69 -6.36
N SER A 295 25.28 5.37 -5.98
CA SER A 295 26.19 4.87 -4.94
C SER A 295 25.52 4.74 -3.57
N PHE A 296 24.40 5.43 -3.33
CA PHE A 296 23.63 5.29 -2.09
C PHE A 296 22.89 3.94 -2.00
N ALA A 297 22.79 3.16 -3.09
CA ALA A 297 22.12 1.87 -3.08
C ALA A 297 22.62 0.92 -1.97
N SER A 298 23.93 0.93 -1.67
CA SER A 298 24.53 0.14 -0.58
C SER A 298 24.14 0.58 0.83
N PHE A 299 23.46 1.73 0.97
CA PHE A 299 22.99 2.32 2.22
C PHE A 299 21.46 2.52 2.25
N GLY A 300 20.70 2.03 1.26
CA GLY A 300 19.24 2.07 1.24
C GLY A 300 18.59 1.15 2.29
N TYR A 301 18.82 1.44 3.56
CA TYR A 301 18.37 0.68 4.73
C TYR A 301 17.78 1.63 5.79
N SER A 302 16.78 1.12 6.50
CA SER A 302 16.17 1.72 7.69
C SER A 302 15.83 0.66 8.74
N VAL A 303 15.70 1.10 9.99
CA VAL A 303 15.22 0.30 11.12
C VAL A 303 14.09 1.06 11.81
N THR A 304 13.01 0.37 12.17
CA THR A 304 11.83 0.96 12.81
C THR A 304 11.31 0.02 13.90
N ASP A 305 10.97 0.58 15.06
CA ASP A 305 10.16 -0.12 16.05
C ASP A 305 8.75 -0.34 15.47
N HIS A 306 8.31 -1.59 15.44
CA HIS A 306 7.05 -1.98 14.83
C HIS A 306 5.82 -1.26 15.44
N ASP A 307 5.83 -0.95 16.73
CA ASP A 307 4.74 -0.20 17.37
C ASP A 307 4.70 1.27 16.94
N CYS A 308 5.84 1.81 16.46
CA CYS A 308 5.95 3.16 15.91
C CYS A 308 5.47 3.29 14.45
N ILE A 309 4.95 2.21 13.83
CA ILE A 309 4.21 2.31 12.56
C ILE A 309 3.02 3.27 12.71
N SER A 310 2.33 3.24 13.86
CA SER A 310 1.23 4.16 14.18
C SER A 310 1.68 5.60 14.45
N ASN A 311 2.98 5.86 14.59
CA ASN A 311 3.59 7.20 14.63
C ASN A 311 4.14 7.60 13.25
N HIS A 312 3.86 6.84 12.19
CA HIS A 312 4.40 6.98 10.84
C HIS A 312 5.94 6.94 10.75
N THR A 313 6.61 6.33 11.74
CA THR A 313 8.08 6.28 11.74
C THR A 313 8.62 5.45 10.57
N PHE A 314 7.98 4.35 10.19
CA PHE A 314 8.37 3.59 8.97
C PHE A 314 8.46 4.50 7.73
N THR A 315 7.44 5.33 7.54
CA THR A 315 7.37 6.30 6.43
C THR A 315 8.43 7.39 6.55
N HIS A 316 8.68 7.86 7.78
CA HIS A 316 9.74 8.84 8.08
C HIS A 316 11.13 8.32 7.70
N GLU A 317 11.46 7.09 8.10
CA GLU A 317 12.75 6.50 7.83
C GLU A 317 12.99 6.25 6.33
N ILE A 318 11.96 5.82 5.59
CA ILE A 318 12.02 5.75 4.11
C ILE A 318 12.24 7.16 3.52
N GLY A 319 11.67 8.20 4.12
CA GLY A 319 11.92 9.59 3.76
C GLY A 319 13.41 9.96 3.81
N HIS A 320 14.13 9.52 4.84
CA HIS A 320 15.59 9.72 4.92
C HIS A 320 16.35 8.99 3.80
N ASN A 321 15.97 7.75 3.48
CA ASN A 321 16.56 7.06 2.34
C ASN A 321 16.29 7.78 0.99
N LEU A 322 15.21 8.56 0.91
CA LEU A 322 14.86 9.42 -0.23
C LEU A 322 15.42 10.85 -0.12
N GLY A 323 16.25 11.14 0.88
CA GLY A 323 16.95 12.43 1.02
C GLY A 323 16.14 13.52 1.73
N ALA A 324 15.00 13.18 2.35
CA ALA A 324 14.29 14.09 3.23
C ALA A 324 14.98 14.20 4.59
N ARG A 325 14.94 15.39 5.17
CA ARG A 325 15.55 15.73 6.46
C ARG A 325 14.48 16.13 7.46
N HIS A 326 14.89 16.11 8.72
CA HIS A 326 14.13 16.69 9.81
C HIS A 326 13.74 18.14 9.54
N ASP A 327 12.74 18.61 10.27
CA ASP A 327 12.31 20.00 10.22
C ASP A 327 13.43 20.99 10.60
N ARG A 328 13.24 22.25 10.22
CA ARG A 328 14.21 23.33 10.41
C ARG A 328 14.54 23.66 11.87
N ALA A 329 13.70 23.28 12.84
CA ALA A 329 14.03 23.51 14.25
C ALA A 329 15.10 22.53 14.73
N ASN A 330 15.09 21.30 14.19
CA ASN A 330 16.11 20.28 14.47
C ASN A 330 17.32 20.40 13.53
N ASP A 331 17.08 20.69 12.25
CA ASP A 331 18.10 20.76 11.20
C ASP A 331 18.11 22.12 10.49
N ASN A 332 18.82 23.06 11.11
CA ASN A 332 18.76 24.48 10.77
C ASN A 332 19.83 24.94 9.76
N THR A 333 20.79 24.08 9.38
CA THR A 333 21.98 24.51 8.64
C THR A 333 22.33 23.63 7.45
N ASP A 334 21.95 22.36 7.45
CA ASP A 334 22.18 21.50 6.29
C ASP A 334 21.11 21.79 5.22
N ASN A 335 21.53 21.74 3.96
CA ASN A 335 20.73 22.05 2.79
C ASN A 335 20.99 21.02 1.67
N SER A 336 21.39 19.82 2.05
CA SER A 336 21.77 18.73 1.15
C SER A 336 20.76 17.58 1.23
N PRO A 337 20.34 16.99 0.10
CA PRO A 337 20.70 17.36 -1.27
C PRO A 337 20.06 18.66 -1.79
N PHE A 338 19.03 19.20 -1.12
CA PHE A 338 18.33 20.41 -1.57
C PHE A 338 18.06 21.38 -0.42
N THR A 339 17.97 22.68 -0.70
CA THR A 339 17.69 23.72 0.31
C THR A 339 16.29 23.67 0.92
N PHE A 340 15.40 22.80 0.45
CA PHE A 340 14.01 22.71 0.87
C PHE A 340 13.63 21.33 1.43
N ASN A 341 14.58 20.41 1.57
CA ASN A 341 14.30 19.00 1.89
C ASN A 341 13.99 18.73 3.37
N HIS A 342 13.25 19.62 4.03
CA HIS A 342 12.99 19.57 5.45
C HIS A 342 11.53 19.32 5.77
N GLY A 343 11.28 18.67 6.90
CA GLY A 343 9.98 18.63 7.54
C GLY A 343 9.44 20.02 7.91
N TYR A 344 8.17 20.06 8.26
CA TYR A 344 7.46 21.25 8.71
C TYR A 344 6.67 20.97 9.99
N ILE A 345 6.66 21.95 10.88
CA ILE A 345 5.94 21.93 12.16
C ILE A 345 5.11 23.21 12.25
N ASP A 346 3.84 23.07 12.65
CA ASP A 346 2.96 24.18 13.00
C ASP A 346 2.45 23.99 14.44
N THR A 347 3.09 24.70 15.36
CA THR A 347 2.72 24.68 16.79
C THR A 347 1.40 25.39 17.08
N SER A 348 0.94 26.28 16.19
CA SER A 348 -0.32 27.00 16.38
C SER A 348 -1.52 26.10 16.07
N ASN A 349 -1.37 25.23 15.07
CA ASN A 349 -2.39 24.25 14.67
C ASN A 349 -2.12 22.84 15.22
N ASN A 350 -1.10 22.68 16.07
CA ASN A 350 -0.72 21.47 16.79
C ASN A 350 -0.46 20.26 15.88
N PHE A 351 0.29 20.43 14.80
CA PHE A 351 0.69 19.33 13.93
C PHE A 351 2.15 19.43 13.47
N ARG A 352 2.68 18.28 13.07
CA ARG A 352 3.95 18.14 12.38
C ARG A 352 3.78 17.20 11.18
N THR A 353 4.42 17.53 10.07
CA THR A 353 4.46 16.65 8.87
C THR A 353 5.31 15.41 9.14
N ILE A 354 5.32 14.44 8.21
CA ILE A 354 6.03 13.16 8.35
C ILE A 354 7.47 13.32 8.87
N MET A 355 8.22 14.31 8.38
CA MET A 355 9.61 14.56 8.79
C MET A 355 9.78 15.58 9.93
N GLY A 356 8.68 16.10 10.49
CA GLY A 356 8.77 16.98 11.66
C GLY A 356 9.06 16.17 12.92
N THR A 357 9.92 16.68 13.79
CA THR A 357 10.42 15.98 14.98
C THR A 357 9.68 16.38 16.26
N GLN A 358 9.69 15.51 17.29
CA GLN A 358 9.20 15.90 18.62
C GLN A 358 10.04 17.00 19.27
N THR A 359 11.31 17.17 18.87
CA THR A 359 12.18 18.26 19.35
C THR A 359 11.58 19.63 19.05
N GLY A 360 11.01 19.81 17.85
CA GLY A 360 10.34 21.05 17.48
C GLY A 360 8.95 21.21 18.09
N CYS A 361 8.24 20.10 18.35
CA CYS A 361 6.96 20.10 19.07
C CYS A 361 6.59 18.70 19.60
N SER A 362 6.74 18.46 20.89
CA SER A 362 6.50 17.14 21.50
C SER A 362 5.03 16.72 21.60
N THR A 363 4.11 17.67 21.52
CA THR A 363 2.66 17.44 21.64
C THR A 363 1.92 17.53 20.30
N CYS A 364 2.63 17.90 19.23
CA CYS A 364 2.06 17.99 17.90
C CYS A 364 1.87 16.59 17.32
N THR A 365 0.65 16.32 16.86
CA THR A 365 0.34 15.08 16.13
C THR A 365 1.15 15.03 14.84
N ARG A 366 1.80 13.88 14.57
CA ARG A 366 2.42 13.64 13.27
C ARG A 366 1.33 13.25 12.28
N ILE A 367 1.08 14.10 11.30
CA ILE A 367 0.02 13.90 10.32
C ILE A 367 0.58 13.21 9.08
N GLN A 368 -0.29 12.51 8.34
CA GLN A 368 0.04 11.84 7.08
C GLN A 368 0.19 12.78 5.88
N TYR A 369 1.01 13.80 6.07
CA TYR A 369 1.36 14.77 5.05
C TYR A 369 2.86 15.05 5.10
N TRP A 370 3.47 15.10 3.93
CA TRP A 370 4.82 15.62 3.74
C TRP A 370 4.77 17.13 3.66
N SER A 371 5.88 17.79 3.97
CA SER A 371 5.95 19.24 3.83
C SER A 371 5.71 19.67 2.39
N ASN A 372 4.77 20.59 2.20
CA ASN A 372 4.34 21.07 0.89
C ASN A 372 3.73 22.47 1.04
N PRO A 373 4.41 23.54 0.60
CA PRO A 373 3.93 24.91 0.72
C PRO A 373 2.70 25.22 -0.16
N ASP A 374 2.41 24.38 -1.15
CA ASP A 374 1.27 24.53 -2.07
C ASP A 374 0.00 23.83 -1.56
N ALA A 375 0.09 23.10 -0.44
CA ALA A 375 -1.02 22.39 0.17
C ALA A 375 -1.36 22.94 1.56
N THR A 376 -2.59 22.68 2.00
CA THR A 376 -3.07 23.07 3.32
C THR A 376 -3.70 21.91 4.06
N TYR A 377 -3.53 21.91 5.38
CA TYR A 377 -4.22 21.03 6.31
C TYR A 377 -5.10 21.86 7.23
N ASN A 378 -6.42 21.72 7.11
CA ASN A 378 -7.42 22.54 7.80
C ASN A 378 -7.20 24.06 7.62
N GLY A 379 -6.77 24.47 6.43
CA GLY A 379 -6.50 25.87 6.09
C GLY A 379 -5.13 26.39 6.56
N ALA A 380 -4.38 25.61 7.34
CA ALA A 380 -2.98 25.91 7.67
C ALA A 380 -2.06 25.38 6.56
N VAL A 381 -1.03 26.13 6.20
CA VAL A 381 -0.05 25.71 5.18
C VAL A 381 0.78 24.53 5.69
N LEU A 382 1.20 23.65 4.79
CA LEU A 382 1.96 22.44 5.13
C LEU A 382 3.47 22.58 4.91
N GLY A 383 3.98 23.77 4.62
CA GLY A 383 5.39 23.96 4.34
C GLY A 383 5.77 25.40 4.14
N VAL A 384 7.02 25.61 3.76
CA VAL A 384 7.59 26.93 3.46
C VAL A 384 8.22 26.89 2.08
N ALA A 385 7.83 27.85 1.24
CA ALA A 385 8.28 27.92 -0.14
C ALA A 385 9.81 27.99 -0.28
N GLU A 386 10.31 27.35 -1.32
CA GLU A 386 11.71 27.41 -1.74
C GLU A 386 12.19 28.88 -1.92
N GLY A 387 13.45 29.14 -1.58
CA GLY A 387 14.02 30.50 -1.57
C GLY A 387 13.85 31.24 -0.24
N ASN A 388 13.03 30.73 0.68
CA ASN A 388 13.05 31.15 2.08
C ASN A 388 14.18 30.43 2.84
N ALA A 389 14.79 31.08 3.83
CA ALA A 389 15.81 30.48 4.70
C ALA A 389 15.28 29.26 5.49
N SER A 390 13.98 29.19 5.74
CA SER A 390 13.31 28.08 6.41
C SER A 390 12.49 27.20 5.46
N ALA A 391 12.87 27.13 4.18
CA ALA A 391 12.17 26.33 3.18
C ALA A 391 11.99 24.87 3.63
N ALA A 392 10.80 24.34 3.37
CA ALA A 392 10.33 23.01 3.75
C ALA A 392 9.30 22.52 2.71
N ASP A 393 9.74 21.69 1.78
CA ASP A 393 8.97 21.12 0.65
C ASP A 393 9.52 19.72 0.31
N ASN A 394 9.31 18.75 1.21
CA ASN A 394 9.71 17.36 0.99
C ASN A 394 8.98 16.72 -0.19
N ARG A 395 7.83 17.25 -0.61
CA ARG A 395 7.19 16.80 -1.85
C ARG A 395 8.11 16.98 -3.05
N LYS A 396 8.83 18.11 -3.18
CA LYS A 396 9.84 18.26 -4.24
C LYS A 396 10.97 17.27 -4.10
N THR A 397 11.51 17.11 -2.88
CA THR A 397 12.62 16.20 -2.60
C THR A 397 12.31 14.79 -3.07
N LEU A 398 11.20 14.22 -2.60
CA LEU A 398 10.85 12.84 -2.91
C LEU A 398 10.56 12.64 -4.40
N ASN A 399 9.89 13.59 -5.07
CA ASN A 399 9.69 13.51 -6.52
C ASN A 399 11.02 13.60 -7.31
N GLN A 400 12.03 14.31 -6.81
CA GLN A 400 13.33 14.46 -7.47
C GLN A 400 14.28 13.30 -7.21
N THR A 401 14.16 12.60 -6.07
CA THR A 401 15.03 11.48 -5.72
C THR A 401 14.47 10.12 -6.12
N ALA A 402 13.14 10.00 -6.28
CA ALA A 402 12.46 8.75 -6.57
C ALA A 402 13.07 7.95 -7.73
N ALA A 403 13.28 8.57 -8.89
CA ALA A 403 13.83 7.87 -10.06
C ALA A 403 15.26 7.37 -9.83
N ASN A 404 16.05 8.01 -8.96
CA ASN A 404 17.38 7.52 -8.61
C ASN A 404 17.28 6.29 -7.68
N THR A 405 16.42 6.38 -6.67
CA THR A 405 16.22 5.30 -5.69
C THR A 405 15.54 4.07 -6.30
N ALA A 406 14.51 4.26 -7.13
CA ALA A 406 13.83 3.19 -7.87
C ALA A 406 14.74 2.48 -8.90
N ALA A 407 15.90 3.06 -9.21
CA ALA A 407 16.88 2.47 -10.11
C ALA A 407 18.00 1.73 -9.36
N PHE A 408 17.89 1.54 -8.03
CA PHE A 408 18.89 0.82 -7.24
C PHE A 408 18.90 -0.67 -7.59
N ARG A 409 17.76 -1.24 -8.00
CA ARG A 409 17.65 -2.60 -8.51
C ARG A 409 16.68 -2.69 -9.69
N ASP A 410 16.93 -3.67 -10.56
CA ASP A 410 15.94 -4.03 -11.55
C ASP A 410 14.75 -4.64 -10.82
N SER A 411 13.56 -4.09 -11.05
CA SER A 411 12.34 -4.67 -10.50
C SER A 411 12.17 -6.10 -11.01
N VAL A 412 12.21 -7.07 -10.09
CA VAL A 412 12.00 -8.49 -10.38
C VAL A 412 10.51 -8.83 -10.34
N ILE A 413 9.72 -8.01 -9.63
CA ILE A 413 8.26 -8.02 -9.72
C ILE A 413 7.88 -7.25 -10.96
N SER A 414 7.72 -7.96 -12.08
CA SER A 414 7.35 -7.32 -13.34
C SER A 414 6.15 -6.39 -13.11
N THR A 415 6.34 -5.11 -13.43
CA THR A 415 5.33 -4.05 -13.38
C THR A 415 4.12 -4.34 -14.28
N GLU A 416 4.14 -5.45 -15.01
CA GLU A 416 3.02 -5.93 -15.82
C GLU A 416 1.94 -6.69 -15.03
N PHE A 417 2.14 -6.97 -13.74
CA PHE A 417 1.22 -7.82 -12.98
C PHE A 417 0.10 -7.07 -12.22
N PHE A 418 0.29 -5.81 -11.84
CA PHE A 418 -0.69 -5.13 -10.96
C PHE A 418 -1.25 -3.78 -11.45
N ASN A 419 -0.61 -3.08 -12.39
CA ASN A 419 -0.98 -1.68 -12.68
C ASN A 419 -1.29 -1.39 -14.15
N ASP A 420 -2.37 -1.95 -14.71
CA ASP A 420 -3.00 -1.28 -15.87
C ASP A 420 -4.51 -1.46 -16.02
N ALA A 421 -5.11 -2.31 -15.17
CA ALA A 421 -6.54 -2.33 -14.97
C ALA A 421 -6.84 -2.88 -13.58
N GLY A 422 -7.87 -2.37 -12.91
CA GLY A 422 -8.33 -2.91 -11.62
C GLY A 422 -8.59 -4.43 -11.68
N PRO A 423 -8.66 -5.12 -10.53
CA PRO A 423 -8.85 -6.58 -10.45
C PRO A 423 -10.07 -7.09 -11.24
N ASP A 424 -11.04 -6.22 -11.52
CA ASP A 424 -12.31 -6.55 -12.18
C ASP A 424 -12.22 -6.56 -13.73
N ALA A 425 -11.04 -6.36 -14.30
CA ALA A 425 -10.81 -6.32 -15.75
C ALA A 425 -9.80 -7.37 -16.24
N LYS A 426 -9.52 -8.40 -15.43
CA LYS A 426 -8.53 -9.44 -15.72
C LYS A 426 -9.20 -10.82 -15.73
N VAL A 427 -8.63 -11.76 -16.47
CA VAL A 427 -9.03 -13.18 -16.43
C VAL A 427 -7.86 -14.00 -15.92
N ILE A 428 -8.12 -14.89 -14.95
CA ILE A 428 -7.09 -15.72 -14.30
C ILE A 428 -7.46 -17.17 -14.50
N SER A 429 -6.49 -17.99 -14.89
CA SER A 429 -6.57 -19.45 -14.76
C SER A 429 -5.56 -19.94 -13.74
N PRO A 430 -5.97 -20.83 -12.83
CA PRO A 430 -5.09 -21.34 -11.77
C PRO A 430 -3.98 -22.25 -12.31
N TYR A 431 -4.06 -22.69 -13.57
CA TYR A 431 -3.15 -23.71 -14.08
C TYR A 431 -2.78 -23.56 -15.56
N TRP A 432 -1.50 -23.73 -15.86
CA TRP A 432 -0.91 -24.10 -17.14
C TRP A 432 0.29 -25.02 -16.87
N GLN A 433 0.69 -25.79 -17.87
CA GLN A 433 1.98 -26.47 -17.89
C GLN A 433 2.61 -26.44 -19.28
N ALA A 434 3.94 -26.50 -19.31
CA ALA A 434 4.71 -26.68 -20.52
C ALA A 434 5.98 -27.48 -20.23
N SER A 435 6.35 -28.33 -21.18
CA SER A 435 7.61 -29.05 -21.20
C SER A 435 8.06 -29.34 -22.62
N ASP A 436 9.17 -30.04 -22.79
CA ASP A 436 9.61 -30.54 -24.10
C ASP A 436 8.59 -31.50 -24.76
N SER A 437 7.65 -32.04 -23.97
CA SER A 437 6.64 -33.02 -24.39
C SER A 437 5.21 -32.65 -23.97
N SER A 438 4.97 -31.41 -23.52
CA SER A 438 3.62 -30.92 -23.22
C SER A 438 3.54 -29.43 -23.46
N TYR A 439 2.35 -28.93 -23.75
CA TYR A 439 2.11 -27.49 -23.91
C TYR A 439 0.70 -27.14 -23.44
N SER A 440 0.48 -25.86 -23.13
CA SER A 440 -0.86 -25.34 -22.90
C SER A 440 -1.34 -24.58 -24.12
N PHE A 441 -2.56 -24.85 -24.55
CA PHE A 441 -3.27 -24.14 -25.61
C PHE A 441 -4.37 -23.28 -25.00
N ILE A 442 -4.54 -22.06 -25.49
CA ILE A 442 -5.61 -21.14 -25.09
C ILE A 442 -6.23 -20.56 -26.36
N ALA A 443 -7.55 -20.57 -26.45
CA ALA A 443 -8.30 -19.88 -27.48
C ALA A 443 -9.00 -18.66 -26.88
N VAL A 444 -8.72 -17.48 -27.45
CA VAL A 444 -9.31 -16.20 -27.05
C VAL A 444 -10.22 -15.72 -28.17
N SER A 445 -11.53 -15.76 -27.95
CA SER A 445 -12.55 -15.46 -28.97
C SER A 445 -13.34 -14.21 -28.64
N HIS A 446 -13.57 -13.36 -29.65
CA HIS A 446 -14.41 -12.18 -29.51
C HIS A 446 -15.86 -12.48 -29.92
N PRO A 447 -16.82 -12.55 -28.98
CA PRO A 447 -18.20 -12.97 -29.26
C PRO A 447 -19.03 -11.94 -30.06
N SER A 448 -18.51 -10.73 -30.26
CA SER A 448 -19.13 -9.66 -31.08
C SER A 448 -20.40 -9.09 -30.47
N LEU A 449 -20.45 -8.96 -29.15
CA LEU A 449 -21.56 -8.32 -28.45
C LEU A 449 -21.57 -6.81 -28.68
N ASP A 450 -22.75 -6.20 -28.72
CA ASP A 450 -22.95 -4.76 -29.01
C ASP A 450 -22.26 -3.83 -27.98
N SER A 451 -21.97 -4.33 -26.78
CA SER A 451 -21.28 -3.59 -25.72
C SER A 451 -19.74 -3.63 -25.84
N MET A 452 -19.19 -4.52 -26.66
CA MET A 452 -17.75 -4.73 -26.80
C MET A 452 -17.16 -3.80 -27.84
N ASN A 453 -15.93 -3.32 -27.59
CA ASN A 453 -15.17 -2.66 -28.66
C ASN A 453 -14.97 -3.66 -29.80
N SER A 454 -15.04 -3.26 -31.07
CA SER A 454 -14.83 -4.19 -32.20
C SER A 454 -13.45 -4.84 -32.23
N VAL A 455 -12.52 -4.32 -31.42
CA VAL A 455 -11.13 -4.72 -31.33
C VAL A 455 -10.70 -4.65 -29.86
N ILE A 456 -10.21 -5.76 -29.31
CA ILE A 456 -9.71 -5.82 -27.92
C ILE A 456 -8.24 -6.24 -27.94
N GLY A 457 -7.38 -5.40 -27.37
CA GLY A 457 -5.98 -5.73 -27.15
C GLY A 457 -5.83 -6.63 -25.92
N VAL A 458 -5.12 -7.73 -26.06
CA VAL A 458 -5.00 -8.80 -25.06
C VAL A 458 -3.53 -9.09 -24.81
N LYS A 459 -3.19 -9.24 -23.53
CA LYS A 459 -1.87 -9.65 -23.08
C LYS A 459 -1.99 -10.88 -22.18
N VAL A 460 -1.31 -11.97 -22.55
CA VAL A 460 -1.37 -13.25 -21.84
C VAL A 460 -0.02 -13.56 -21.22
N HIS A 461 -0.02 -13.74 -19.90
CA HIS A 461 1.15 -14.12 -19.11
C HIS A 461 1.04 -15.57 -18.66
N ALA A 462 2.17 -16.28 -18.69
CA ALA A 462 2.34 -17.54 -17.98
C ALA A 462 3.27 -17.27 -16.79
N VAL A 463 2.76 -17.47 -15.58
CA VAL A 463 3.48 -17.18 -14.33
C VAL A 463 3.79 -18.48 -13.62
N LEU A 464 5.03 -18.63 -13.18
CA LEU A 464 5.50 -19.77 -12.40
C LEU A 464 5.00 -19.67 -10.95
N ARG A 465 5.09 -20.78 -10.21
CA ARG A 465 4.65 -20.84 -8.80
C ARG A 465 5.37 -19.87 -7.87
N ASP A 466 6.59 -19.46 -8.24
CA ASP A 466 7.39 -18.48 -7.50
C ASP A 466 7.05 -17.02 -7.86
N GLY A 467 6.03 -16.80 -8.70
CA GLY A 467 5.59 -15.48 -9.14
C GLY A 467 6.38 -14.92 -10.32
N SER A 468 7.43 -15.59 -10.78
CA SER A 468 8.22 -15.14 -11.93
C SER A 468 7.52 -15.43 -13.26
N ALA A 469 7.81 -14.64 -14.29
CA ALA A 469 7.31 -14.90 -15.63
C ALA A 469 8.01 -16.13 -16.23
N TYR A 470 7.24 -17.07 -16.78
CA TYR A 470 7.78 -18.24 -17.46
C TYR A 470 8.48 -17.88 -18.77
N GLY A 471 8.00 -16.83 -19.45
CA GLY A 471 8.52 -16.30 -20.70
C GLY A 471 7.90 -14.94 -21.00
N ALA A 472 8.31 -14.31 -22.09
CA ALA A 472 7.69 -13.06 -22.54
C ALA A 472 6.19 -13.25 -22.77
N ALA A 473 5.39 -12.27 -22.32
CA ALA A 473 3.94 -12.30 -22.48
C ALA A 473 3.55 -12.30 -23.97
N ALA A 474 2.48 -13.02 -24.29
CA ALA A 474 1.89 -13.01 -25.62
C ALA A 474 0.95 -11.81 -25.76
N GLU A 475 1.30 -10.85 -26.61
CA GLU A 475 0.50 -9.67 -26.91
C GLU A 475 -0.12 -9.78 -28.29
N PHE A 476 -1.42 -9.53 -28.37
CA PHE A 476 -2.15 -9.53 -29.64
C PHE A 476 -3.42 -8.71 -29.55
N THR A 477 -4.13 -8.64 -30.66
CA THR A 477 -5.42 -7.97 -30.74
C THR A 477 -6.43 -8.94 -31.35
N VAL A 478 -7.57 -9.13 -30.67
CA VAL A 478 -8.67 -9.95 -31.17
C VAL A 478 -9.79 -9.05 -31.69
N SER A 479 -10.14 -9.24 -32.96
CA SER A 479 -11.22 -8.49 -33.62
C SER A 479 -12.55 -9.21 -33.49
N ALA A 480 -13.66 -8.47 -33.61
CA ALA A 480 -15.01 -9.03 -33.57
C ALA A 480 -15.17 -10.25 -34.49
N GLY A 481 -15.62 -11.37 -33.89
CA GLY A 481 -15.89 -12.63 -34.57
C GLY A 481 -14.66 -13.47 -34.85
N GLN A 482 -13.48 -13.04 -34.40
CA GLN A 482 -12.22 -13.76 -34.56
C GLN A 482 -11.81 -14.47 -33.28
N THR A 483 -10.98 -15.50 -33.44
CA THR A 483 -10.34 -16.25 -32.36
C THR A 483 -8.84 -16.23 -32.54
N GLN A 484 -8.12 -15.83 -31.50
CA GLN A 484 -6.66 -15.95 -31.42
C GLN A 484 -6.28 -17.21 -30.66
N GLN A 485 -5.32 -17.95 -31.20
CA GLN A 485 -4.70 -19.10 -30.53
C GLN A 485 -3.43 -18.65 -29.80
N VAL A 486 -3.27 -19.09 -28.56
CA VAL A 486 -2.11 -18.81 -27.72
C VAL A 486 -1.52 -20.13 -27.24
N PHE A 487 -0.20 -20.25 -27.28
CA PHE A 487 0.52 -21.45 -26.85
C PHE A 487 1.54 -21.10 -25.77
N ILE A 488 1.51 -21.82 -24.65
CA ILE A 488 2.55 -21.78 -23.63
C ILE A 488 3.38 -23.06 -23.79
N THR A 489 4.65 -22.92 -24.14
CA THR A 489 5.50 -24.04 -24.53
C THR A 489 6.95 -23.86 -24.08
N GLY A 490 7.66 -24.98 -23.89
CA GLY A 490 9.11 -24.97 -23.70
C GLY A 490 9.86 -24.70 -25.02
N SER A 491 11.06 -24.15 -24.93
CA SER A 491 11.89 -23.77 -26.10
C SER A 491 12.29 -24.95 -26.98
N ASN A 492 12.31 -26.17 -26.45
CA ASN A 492 12.65 -27.38 -27.21
C ASN A 492 11.44 -28.23 -27.59
N ASN A 493 10.21 -27.73 -27.41
CA ASN A 493 9.02 -28.45 -27.83
C ASN A 493 8.99 -28.63 -29.36
N SER A 494 9.07 -29.88 -29.80
CA SER A 494 9.15 -30.24 -31.22
C SER A 494 7.80 -30.26 -31.96
N SER A 495 6.70 -30.22 -31.20
CA SER A 495 5.33 -30.33 -31.71
C SER A 495 4.62 -28.99 -31.90
N VAL A 496 4.99 -27.97 -31.12
CA VAL A 496 4.38 -26.64 -31.13
C VAL A 496 5.48 -25.59 -30.99
N ASN A 497 5.69 -24.80 -32.03
CA ASN A 497 6.58 -23.63 -31.99
C ASN A 497 6.16 -22.59 -33.05
N ALA A 498 6.70 -21.38 -32.92
CA ALA A 498 6.36 -20.24 -33.76
C ALA A 498 6.72 -20.44 -35.25
N THR A 499 7.59 -21.39 -35.59
CA THR A 499 7.92 -21.69 -36.99
C THR A 499 6.89 -22.63 -37.64
N GLN A 500 6.21 -23.46 -36.84
CA GLN A 500 5.15 -24.38 -37.30
C GLN A 500 3.76 -23.74 -37.29
N ILE A 501 3.47 -22.84 -36.34
CA ILE A 501 2.15 -22.20 -36.20
C ILE A 501 2.32 -20.67 -36.24
N SER A 502 2.46 -20.13 -37.45
CA SER A 502 2.75 -18.70 -37.65
C SER A 502 1.60 -17.75 -37.28
N SER A 503 0.38 -18.26 -37.14
CA SER A 503 -0.80 -17.49 -36.70
C SER A 503 -1.01 -17.53 -35.19
N GLY A 504 -0.24 -18.34 -34.45
CA GLY A 504 -0.34 -18.46 -32.99
C GLY A 504 0.44 -17.37 -32.28
N ALA A 505 -0.03 -16.97 -31.11
CA ALA A 505 0.73 -16.17 -30.15
C ALA A 505 1.44 -17.13 -29.16
N PHE A 506 2.62 -16.77 -28.68
CA PHE A 506 3.46 -17.69 -27.90
C PHE A 506 3.99 -17.06 -26.62
N VAL A 507 3.97 -17.83 -25.54
CA VAL A 507 4.78 -17.63 -24.33
C VAL A 507 5.77 -18.80 -24.28
N ILE A 508 7.06 -18.50 -24.43
CA ILE A 508 8.11 -19.53 -24.55
C ILE A 508 9.05 -19.44 -23.35
N GLY A 509 9.16 -20.53 -22.59
CA GLY A 509 10.12 -20.67 -21.50
C GLY A 509 11.34 -21.50 -21.89
N THR A 510 12.45 -21.32 -21.16
CA THR A 510 13.73 -22.02 -21.41
C THR A 510 13.84 -23.37 -20.70
N SER A 511 12.85 -23.72 -19.87
CA SER A 511 12.77 -24.98 -19.13
C SER A 511 11.32 -25.46 -19.05
N ASP A 512 11.10 -26.66 -18.52
CA ASP A 512 9.78 -27.11 -18.11
C ASP A 512 9.21 -26.18 -17.02
N GLY A 513 7.89 -26.02 -16.99
CA GLY A 513 7.23 -25.11 -16.06
C GLY A 513 5.73 -25.38 -15.91
N SER A 514 5.19 -24.91 -14.78
CA SER A 514 3.75 -24.85 -14.55
C SER A 514 3.43 -23.70 -13.60
N GLY A 515 2.20 -23.22 -13.65
CA GLY A 515 1.72 -22.18 -12.73
C GLY A 515 0.42 -21.57 -13.22
N GLN A 516 0.23 -20.27 -13.05
CA GLN A 516 -1.03 -19.57 -13.35
C GLN A 516 -0.98 -18.78 -14.65
N VAL A 517 -2.10 -18.70 -15.37
CA VAL A 517 -2.25 -17.84 -16.55
C VAL A 517 -2.97 -16.57 -16.12
N LEU A 518 -2.44 -15.44 -16.55
CA LEU A 518 -3.07 -14.13 -16.33
C LEU A 518 -3.32 -13.48 -17.69
N VAL A 519 -4.54 -13.00 -17.91
CA VAL A 519 -4.93 -12.31 -19.14
C VAL A 519 -5.36 -10.89 -18.79
N HIS A 520 -4.65 -9.92 -19.36
CA HIS A 520 -4.86 -8.49 -19.15
C HIS A 520 -5.35 -7.81 -20.44
N PRO A 521 -6.14 -6.73 -20.31
CA PRO A 521 -6.37 -5.82 -21.42
C PRO A 521 -5.11 -4.98 -21.66
N ILE A 522 -4.80 -4.70 -22.91
CA ILE A 522 -3.76 -3.70 -23.28
C ILE A 522 -4.29 -2.27 -23.04
N ALA A 523 -5.61 -2.09 -22.97
CA ALA A 523 -6.20 -0.79 -22.71
C ALA A 523 -6.01 -0.37 -21.24
N THR A 524 -5.53 0.86 -21.02
CA THR A 524 -5.33 1.49 -19.70
C THR A 524 -6.62 1.78 -18.93
N ASN A 525 -7.78 1.78 -19.61
CA ASN A 525 -9.10 2.02 -19.01
C ASN A 525 -10.15 1.07 -19.61
N PRO A 526 -10.07 -0.24 -19.35
CA PRO A 526 -10.89 -1.24 -20.04
C PRO A 526 -12.38 -1.16 -19.75
N LYS A 527 -12.75 -0.60 -18.59
CA LYS A 527 -14.14 -0.34 -18.19
C LYS A 527 -14.70 0.97 -18.75
N SER A 528 -13.89 1.76 -19.47
CA SER A 528 -14.37 2.97 -20.14
C SER A 528 -14.85 2.65 -21.55
N LEU A 529 -16.01 3.19 -21.91
CA LEU A 529 -16.57 3.03 -23.23
C LEU A 529 -15.72 3.81 -24.24
N LEU A 530 -15.00 3.11 -25.11
CA LEU A 530 -14.20 3.73 -26.17
C LEU A 530 -15.04 3.90 -27.44
N GLY A 531 -14.83 5.01 -28.15
CA GLY A 531 -15.51 5.33 -29.42
C GLY A 531 -16.67 6.32 -29.30
N SER A 532 -16.97 7.00 -30.40
CA SER A 532 -18.04 8.00 -30.47
C SER A 532 -19.40 7.36 -30.76
N SER A 533 -20.47 7.93 -30.18
CA SER A 533 -21.85 7.46 -30.44
C SER A 533 -22.17 7.48 -31.94
N GLY A 534 -22.68 6.36 -32.47
CA GLY A 534 -23.02 6.21 -33.89
C GLY A 534 -21.88 5.79 -34.82
N VAL A 535 -20.69 5.49 -34.29
CA VAL A 535 -19.54 4.97 -35.07
C VAL A 535 -19.36 3.47 -34.81
N SER A 536 -19.14 2.68 -35.87
CA SER A 536 -18.79 1.26 -35.78
C SER A 536 -17.50 1.08 -34.97
N GLY A 537 -17.52 0.19 -33.97
CA GLY A 537 -16.39 -0.08 -33.09
C GLY A 537 -16.39 0.67 -31.76
N ARG A 538 -17.51 1.31 -31.40
CA ARG A 538 -17.74 1.80 -30.03
C ARG A 538 -18.01 0.63 -29.09
N GLY A 539 -17.33 0.58 -27.94
CA GLY A 539 -17.55 -0.42 -26.91
C GLY A 539 -16.41 -0.52 -25.91
N PHE A 540 -16.57 -1.36 -24.90
CA PHE A 540 -15.56 -1.59 -23.86
C PHE A 540 -14.42 -2.48 -24.40
N PRO A 541 -13.15 -2.06 -24.30
CA PRO A 541 -11.99 -2.89 -24.67
C PRO A 541 -11.60 -3.80 -23.48
N ASP A 542 -12.57 -4.54 -22.95
CA ASP A 542 -12.46 -5.31 -21.72
C ASP A 542 -12.29 -6.81 -22.01
N VAL A 543 -11.18 -7.39 -21.56
CA VAL A 543 -10.90 -8.82 -21.78
C VAL A 543 -11.85 -9.75 -21.04
N THR A 544 -12.53 -9.29 -19.99
CA THR A 544 -13.55 -10.08 -19.29
C THR A 544 -14.80 -10.34 -20.14
N LEU A 545 -14.98 -9.58 -21.24
CA LEU A 545 -16.06 -9.79 -22.21
C LEU A 545 -15.69 -10.82 -23.30
N LEU A 546 -14.43 -11.28 -23.34
CA LEU A 546 -13.98 -12.30 -24.29
C LEU A 546 -14.40 -13.70 -23.81
N SER A 547 -14.59 -14.61 -24.77
CA SER A 547 -14.71 -16.04 -24.48
C SER A 547 -13.31 -16.65 -24.52
N ILE A 548 -12.83 -17.11 -23.37
CA ILE A 548 -11.49 -17.70 -23.21
C ILE A 548 -11.66 -19.12 -22.71
N TRP A 549 -11.05 -20.08 -23.40
CA TRP A 549 -10.96 -21.46 -22.94
C TRP A 549 -9.55 -22.00 -23.23
N GLY A 550 -9.13 -23.03 -22.49
CA GLY A 550 -7.78 -23.56 -22.61
C GLY A 550 -7.72 -25.05 -22.31
N ALA A 551 -6.75 -25.70 -22.93
CA ALA A 551 -6.48 -27.12 -22.76
C ALA A 551 -4.98 -27.39 -22.59
N ILE A 552 -4.64 -28.28 -21.67
CA ILE A 552 -3.29 -28.83 -21.57
C ILE A 552 -3.20 -30.01 -22.53
N VAL A 553 -2.21 -29.99 -23.40
CA VAL A 553 -1.98 -31.06 -24.37
C VAL A 553 -0.72 -31.82 -24.01
N ILE A 554 -0.88 -33.11 -23.76
CA ILE A 554 0.21 -34.06 -23.56
C ILE A 554 0.17 -35.06 -24.73
N PRO A 555 1.01 -34.87 -25.77
CA PRO A 555 1.14 -35.85 -26.84
C PRO A 555 1.76 -37.15 -26.32
N GLU A 556 1.17 -38.31 -26.64
CA GLU A 556 1.82 -39.60 -26.34
C GLU A 556 3.09 -39.78 -27.17
N THR A 557 4.17 -40.28 -26.56
CA THR A 557 5.39 -40.65 -27.28
C THR A 557 5.10 -41.82 -28.24
N GLY A 558 4.94 -41.50 -29.52
CA GLY A 558 4.78 -42.48 -30.61
C GLY A 558 3.37 -42.68 -31.15
N GLY A 559 2.39 -41.86 -30.77
CA GLY A 559 1.03 -41.89 -31.33
C GLY A 559 0.48 -40.50 -31.64
N ASN A 560 -0.40 -40.39 -32.63
CA ASN A 560 -1.11 -39.14 -33.00
C ASN A 560 -2.21 -38.75 -31.98
N ASN A 561 -2.14 -39.26 -30.74
CA ASN A 561 -3.18 -39.07 -29.73
C ASN A 561 -2.58 -38.30 -28.54
N GLY A 562 -3.33 -37.31 -28.06
CA GLY A 562 -3.06 -36.60 -26.81
C GLY A 562 -4.35 -36.47 -26.01
N PHE A 563 -4.24 -36.39 -24.68
CA PHE A 563 -5.37 -36.08 -23.81
C PHE A 563 -5.38 -34.58 -23.51
N ALA A 564 -6.51 -33.93 -23.76
CA ALA A 564 -6.72 -32.52 -23.48
C ALA A 564 -7.50 -32.38 -22.16
N MET A 565 -6.90 -31.73 -21.17
CA MET A 565 -7.62 -31.33 -19.95
C MET A 565 -8.05 -29.87 -20.08
N GLU A 566 -9.36 -29.62 -20.10
CA GLU A 566 -9.92 -28.28 -20.02
C GLU A 566 -9.59 -27.66 -18.66
N PHE A 567 -8.96 -26.49 -18.66
CA PHE A 567 -8.49 -25.83 -17.43
C PHE A 567 -8.99 -24.39 -17.27
N ILE A 568 -9.69 -23.87 -18.29
CA ILE A 568 -10.37 -22.57 -18.25
C ILE A 568 -11.86 -22.85 -18.47
N GLY A 569 -12.65 -22.76 -17.40
CA GLY A 569 -14.10 -22.78 -17.49
C GLY A 569 -14.62 -21.52 -18.17
N ASP A 570 -15.82 -21.56 -18.73
CA ASP A 570 -16.41 -20.36 -19.30
C ASP A 570 -16.46 -19.24 -18.24
N THR A 571 -16.32 -17.99 -18.69
CA THR A 571 -16.32 -16.82 -17.82
C THR A 571 -17.69 -16.51 -17.21
N HIS A 572 -18.73 -17.29 -17.52
CA HIS A 572 -20.05 -17.21 -16.90
C HIS A 572 -20.11 -17.95 -15.56
N ASP A 573 -19.31 -19.02 -15.39
CA ASP A 573 -19.34 -19.88 -14.19
C ASP A 573 -18.03 -19.86 -13.36
N SER A 574 -17.08 -18.96 -13.67
CA SER A 574 -15.84 -18.84 -12.90
C SER A 574 -16.06 -18.07 -11.58
N VAL A 575 -16.26 -18.80 -10.49
CA VAL A 575 -16.37 -18.25 -9.12
C VAL A 575 -14.99 -17.82 -8.60
N ARG A 576 -14.89 -16.63 -7.98
CA ARG A 576 -13.73 -16.17 -7.20
C ARG A 576 -13.38 -17.23 -6.15
N GLY A 577 -12.17 -17.81 -6.21
CA GLY A 577 -11.68 -18.72 -5.18
C GLY A 577 -10.27 -19.22 -5.46
N ILE A 578 -9.30 -18.71 -4.71
CA ILE A 578 -8.01 -19.39 -4.51
C ILE A 578 -8.29 -20.52 -3.52
N ASN A 579 -8.16 -21.77 -3.96
CA ASN A 579 -8.38 -22.93 -3.12
C ASN A 579 -7.11 -23.23 -2.31
N THR A 580 -7.09 -22.83 -1.03
CA THR A 580 -5.95 -23.02 -0.10
C THR A 580 -6.09 -24.28 0.77
N SER A 581 -6.52 -25.41 0.22
CA SER A 581 -6.48 -26.69 0.94
C SER A 581 -5.82 -27.82 0.14
N GLN A 582 -4.53 -28.06 0.45
CA GLN A 582 -3.85 -29.30 0.90
C GLN A 582 -4.19 -30.66 0.21
N PRO A 583 -3.27 -31.65 0.17
CA PRO A 583 -2.25 -32.00 1.20
C PRO A 583 -0.80 -31.65 0.88
#